data_AF-A0A524GRI8-F1
#
_entry.id   AF-A0A524GRI8-F1
#
_cell.length_a   1.000
_cell.length_b   1.000
_cell.length_c   1.000
_cell.angle_alpha   90.00
_cell.angle_beta   90.00
_cell.angle_gamma   90.00
#
_symmetry.space_group_name_H-M   'P 1'
#
loop_
_entity.id
_entity.type
_entity.pdbx_description
1 polymer ?
#
loop_
_entity_poly.entity_id
_entity_poly.type
_entity_poly.pdbx_seq_one_letter_code
_entity_poly.pdbx_strand_id
1 'polypeptide(L)'
;MKDMAGKPGHIMWPWDGAVPHSLAHGILDDVTYDWYYLLRAVLRSGGRAEILVEDTIRNAYEKAQYYTKIPVCPTGASGLAGLMQLTDSGAIDRGESAGLFFTGFDRSKAE
;
A
#
# COMPACT_ATOMS: atom_id res chain seq x y z
N MET A 1 -9.44 19.71 13.47
CA MET A 1 -9.04 18.39 12.95
C MET A 1 -7.64 17.96 13.38
N LYS A 2 -6.62 18.83 13.43
CA LYS A 2 -5.28 18.44 13.89
C LYS A 2 -5.29 17.80 15.31
N ASP A 3 -6.12 18.31 16.21
CA ASP A 3 -6.27 17.76 17.57
C ASP A 3 -6.96 16.37 17.60
N MET A 4 -7.70 16.00 16.54
CA MET A 4 -8.27 14.65 16.40
C MET A 4 -7.26 13.64 15.86
N ALA A 5 -6.18 14.09 15.20
CA ALA A 5 -5.15 13.18 14.71
C ALA A 5 -4.50 12.36 15.84
N GLY A 6 -4.40 12.94 17.05
CA GLY A 6 -3.91 12.24 18.24
C GLY A 6 -4.96 11.38 18.97
N LYS A 7 -6.20 11.31 18.46
CA LYS A 7 -7.32 10.56 19.05
C LYS A 7 -8.15 9.85 17.97
N PRO A 8 -7.55 8.94 17.18
CA PRO A 8 -8.21 8.35 16.02
C PRO A 8 -9.49 7.56 16.38
N GLY A 9 -9.56 6.97 17.58
CA GLY A 9 -10.73 6.21 18.05
C GLY A 9 -12.05 6.99 18.19
N HIS A 10 -12.05 8.32 18.02
CA HIS A 10 -13.29 9.13 17.97
C HIS A 10 -13.96 9.15 16.59
N ILE A 11 -13.22 8.77 15.54
CA ILE A 11 -13.62 8.93 14.13
C ILE A 11 -13.31 7.70 13.27
N MET A 12 -12.50 6.78 13.80
CA MET A 12 -12.16 5.50 13.19
C MET A 12 -12.45 4.40 14.20
N TRP A 13 -12.94 3.27 13.72
CA TRP A 13 -13.12 2.06 14.49
C TRP A 13 -12.48 0.88 13.74
N PRO A 14 -12.06 -0.17 14.46
CA PRO A 14 -11.60 -1.41 13.84
C PRO A 14 -12.65 -2.05 12.93
N TRP A 15 -12.23 -3.06 12.17
CA TRP A 15 -13.11 -3.89 11.37
C TRP A 15 -14.31 -4.42 12.20
N ASP A 16 -15.51 -4.40 11.62
CA ASP A 16 -16.76 -4.85 12.28
C ASP A 16 -16.78 -6.37 12.59
N GLY A 17 -15.70 -7.10 12.26
CA GLY A 17 -15.58 -8.55 12.42
C GLY A 17 -14.12 -9.01 12.55
N ALA A 18 -13.85 -10.23 12.08
CA ALA A 18 -12.48 -10.76 12.09
C ALA A 18 -11.54 -9.91 11.21
N VAL A 19 -10.26 -9.86 11.60
CA VAL A 19 -9.22 -9.18 10.81
C VAL A 19 -9.22 -9.78 9.39
N PRO A 20 -9.24 -8.95 8.33
CA PRO A 20 -9.20 -9.43 6.96
C PRO A 20 -7.91 -10.21 6.69
N HIS A 21 -7.94 -11.09 5.70
CA HIS A 21 -6.76 -11.80 5.24
C HIS A 21 -6.25 -11.15 3.94
N SER A 22 -4.95 -10.88 3.88
CA SER A 22 -4.26 -10.39 2.69
C SER A 22 -2.84 -10.93 2.65
N LEU A 23 -2.31 -11.14 1.44
CA LEU A 23 -0.89 -11.39 1.25
C LEU A 23 -0.04 -10.20 1.75
N ALA A 24 -0.54 -8.96 1.60
CA ALA A 24 0.05 -7.73 2.12
C ALA A 24 -0.36 -7.48 3.58
N HIS A 25 -0.24 -8.49 4.44
CA HIS A 25 -0.72 -8.44 5.83
C HIS A 25 -0.10 -7.31 6.67
N GLY A 26 1.04 -6.75 6.26
CA GLY A 26 1.74 -5.69 7.01
C GLY A 26 1.14 -4.29 6.89
N ILE A 27 0.12 -4.10 6.05
CA ILE A 27 -0.67 -2.85 5.95
C ILE A 27 -2.12 -3.06 6.43
N LEU A 28 -2.40 -4.17 7.10
CA LEU A 28 -3.69 -4.42 7.73
C LEU A 28 -3.71 -3.79 9.13
N ASP A 29 -3.91 -2.49 9.17
CA ASP A 29 -4.11 -1.76 10.42
C ASP A 29 -5.57 -1.89 10.87
N ASP A 30 -5.78 -2.13 12.17
CA ASP A 30 -7.10 -2.01 12.79
C ASP A 30 -7.58 -0.56 12.77
N VAL A 31 -6.67 0.38 13.02
CA VAL A 31 -6.87 1.81 12.84
C VAL A 31 -5.58 2.42 12.30
N THR A 32 -5.65 3.19 11.22
CA THR A 32 -4.49 3.87 10.64
C THR A 32 -4.09 5.08 11.48
N TYR A 33 -3.13 4.93 12.40
CA TYR A 33 -2.78 5.95 13.39
C TYR A 33 -2.26 7.27 12.79
N ASP A 34 -1.68 7.24 11.59
CA ASP A 34 -1.15 8.38 10.85
C ASP A 34 -2.11 8.92 9.75
N TRP A 35 -3.37 8.45 9.73
CA TRP A 35 -4.39 8.76 8.71
C TRP A 35 -4.48 10.25 8.36
N TYR A 36 -4.39 11.13 9.35
CA TYR A 36 -4.60 12.56 9.15
C TYR A 36 -3.55 13.15 8.23
N TYR A 37 -2.29 12.76 8.41
CA TYR A 37 -1.19 13.26 7.59
C TYR A 37 -1.20 12.61 6.21
N LEU A 38 -1.57 11.32 6.12
CA LEU A 38 -1.75 10.62 4.85
C LEU A 38 -2.87 11.25 4.01
N LEU A 39 -4.05 11.46 4.59
CA LEU A 39 -5.17 12.10 3.89
C LEU A 39 -4.83 13.53 3.47
N ARG A 40 -4.13 14.29 4.32
CA ARG A 40 -3.63 15.62 3.96
C ARG A 40 -2.64 15.57 2.80
N ALA A 41 -1.78 14.57 2.71
CA ALA A 41 -0.85 14.40 1.61
C ALA A 41 -1.58 14.07 0.30
N VAL A 42 -2.52 13.11 0.34
CA VAL A 42 -3.38 12.73 -0.80
C VAL A 42 -4.15 13.93 -1.35
N LEU A 43 -4.82 14.69 -0.49
CA LEU A 43 -5.58 15.88 -0.89
C LEU A 43 -4.69 16.98 -1.45
N ARG A 44 -3.48 17.18 -0.91
CA ARG A 44 -2.55 18.21 -1.37
C ARG A 44 -1.89 17.86 -2.69
N SER A 45 -1.62 16.59 -2.95
CA SER A 45 -1.03 16.14 -4.21
C SER A 45 -2.06 15.99 -5.32
N GLY A 46 -3.36 15.97 -5.00
CA GLY A 46 -4.41 15.57 -5.95
C GLY A 46 -4.37 14.07 -6.28
N GLY A 47 -3.63 13.28 -5.49
CA GLY A 47 -3.54 11.85 -5.65
C GLY A 47 -4.74 11.11 -5.05
N ARG A 48 -4.57 9.80 -4.81
CA ARG A 48 -5.61 8.92 -4.27
C ARG A 48 -5.02 7.75 -3.50
N ALA A 49 -5.83 7.18 -2.62
CA ALA A 49 -5.57 5.90 -1.99
C ALA A 49 -6.23 4.79 -2.81
N GLU A 50 -5.48 3.75 -3.16
CA GLU A 50 -5.95 2.66 -4.01
C GLU A 50 -6.27 1.41 -3.18
N ILE A 51 -7.39 0.75 -3.51
CA ILE A 51 -7.72 -0.58 -2.99
C ILE A 51 -7.17 -1.60 -3.98
N LEU A 52 -6.29 -2.46 -3.51
CA LEU A 52 -5.58 -3.42 -4.35
C LEU A 52 -6.31 -4.76 -4.42
N VAL A 53 -6.29 -5.39 -5.59
CA VAL A 53 -6.72 -6.78 -5.76
C VAL A 53 -5.60 -7.74 -5.34
N GLU A 54 -5.93 -8.79 -4.59
CA GLU A 54 -4.95 -9.77 -4.06
C GLU A 54 -4.05 -10.39 -5.14
N ASP A 55 -4.61 -10.72 -6.31
CA ASP A 55 -3.84 -11.27 -7.42
C ASP A 55 -2.83 -10.27 -7.99
N THR A 56 -3.16 -8.97 -7.98
CA THR A 56 -2.23 -7.90 -8.39
C THR A 56 -1.09 -7.77 -7.39
N ILE A 57 -1.35 -7.91 -6.08
CA ILE A 57 -0.31 -7.92 -5.04
C ILE A 57 0.66 -9.08 -5.26
N ARG A 58 0.14 -10.29 -5.51
CA ARG A 58 0.96 -11.48 -5.81
C ARG A 58 1.83 -11.27 -7.04
N ASN A 59 1.24 -10.80 -8.14
CA ASN A 59 1.95 -10.54 -9.38
C ASN A 59 3.05 -9.48 -9.20
N ALA A 60 2.76 -8.40 -8.47
CA ALA A 60 3.74 -7.36 -8.16
C ALA A 60 4.90 -7.90 -7.31
N TYR A 61 4.61 -8.70 -6.27
CA TYR A 61 5.62 -9.35 -5.44
C TYR A 61 6.57 -10.24 -6.25
N GLU A 62 6.02 -11.05 -7.16
CA GLU A 62 6.80 -11.93 -8.04
C GLU A 62 7.66 -11.13 -9.02
N LYS A 63 7.06 -10.13 -9.70
CA LYS A 63 7.77 -9.26 -10.65
C LYS A 63 8.86 -8.43 -9.97
N ALA A 64 8.58 -7.84 -8.81
CA ALA A 64 9.54 -7.05 -8.07
C ALA A 64 10.81 -7.85 -7.79
N GLN A 65 10.67 -9.07 -7.26
CA GLN A 65 11.82 -9.94 -7.01
C GLN A 65 12.51 -10.38 -8.29
N TYR A 66 11.73 -10.76 -9.30
CA TYR A 66 12.28 -11.24 -10.57
C TYR A 66 13.17 -10.19 -11.25
N TYR A 67 12.68 -8.94 -11.36
CA TYR A 67 13.37 -7.88 -12.11
C TYR A 67 14.41 -7.13 -11.29
N THR A 68 14.23 -6.98 -9.98
CA THR A 68 15.13 -6.15 -9.15
C THR A 68 16.10 -6.96 -8.30
N LYS A 69 15.83 -8.26 -8.10
CA LYS A 69 16.54 -9.13 -7.14
C LYS A 69 16.48 -8.65 -5.68
N ILE A 70 15.68 -7.63 -5.39
CA ILE A 70 15.44 -7.18 -4.02
C ILE A 70 14.51 -8.21 -3.35
N PRO A 71 14.88 -8.77 -2.18
CA PRO A 71 14.02 -9.68 -1.41
C PRO A 71 12.90 -8.90 -0.70
N VAL A 72 12.05 -8.25 -1.48
CA VAL A 72 10.88 -7.51 -0.99
C VAL A 72 9.81 -8.48 -0.51
N CYS A 73 9.09 -8.16 0.57
CA CYS A 73 7.90 -8.94 0.97
C CYS A 73 6.64 -8.46 0.23
N PRO A 74 5.52 -9.18 0.26
CA PRO A 74 4.31 -8.76 -0.46
C PRO A 74 3.77 -7.39 -0.04
N THR A 75 3.81 -7.06 1.26
CA THR A 75 3.50 -5.72 1.76
C THR A 75 4.40 -4.67 1.13
N GLY A 76 5.72 -4.92 1.09
CA GLY A 76 6.69 -4.03 0.48
C GLY A 76 6.48 -3.83 -1.02
N ALA A 77 5.91 -4.82 -1.71
CA ALA A 77 5.62 -4.75 -3.14
C ALA A 77 4.27 -4.08 -3.47
N SER A 78 3.47 -3.70 -2.46
CA SER A 78 2.11 -3.17 -2.69
C SER A 78 2.10 -1.85 -3.47
N GLY A 79 3.15 -1.03 -3.36
CA GLY A 79 3.29 0.18 -4.20
C GLY A 79 3.39 -0.14 -5.69
N LEU A 80 4.07 -1.24 -6.06
CA LEU A 80 4.14 -1.70 -7.46
C LEU A 80 2.79 -2.25 -7.92
N ALA A 81 2.07 -2.97 -7.06
CA ALA A 81 0.72 -3.44 -7.38
C ALA A 81 -0.24 -2.28 -7.68
N GLY A 82 -0.18 -1.20 -6.89
CA GLY A 82 -0.95 0.02 -7.15
C GLY A 82 -0.59 0.66 -8.51
N LEU A 83 0.71 0.77 -8.82
CA LEU A 83 1.14 1.29 -10.12
C LEU A 83 0.62 0.44 -11.29
N MET A 84 0.66 -0.89 -11.16
CA MET A 84 0.12 -1.81 -12.18
C MET A 84 -1.37 -1.59 -12.40
N GLN A 85 -2.17 -1.54 -11.32
CA GLN A 85 -3.62 -1.34 -11.40
C GLN A 85 -4.00 0.04 -11.97
N LEU A 86 -3.26 1.07 -11.60
CA LEU A 86 -3.44 2.43 -12.13
C LEU A 86 -3.04 2.52 -13.60
N THR A 87 -2.01 1.80 -14.02
CA THR A 87 -1.61 1.73 -15.44
C THR A 87 -2.66 0.98 -16.25
N ASP A 88 -3.17 -0.14 -15.74
CA ASP A 88 -4.14 -0.98 -16.44
C ASP A 88 -5.51 -0.29 -16.57
N SER A 89 -5.87 0.57 -15.62
CA SER A 89 -7.08 1.41 -15.71
C SER A 89 -6.92 2.68 -16.55
N GLY A 90 -5.72 2.95 -17.08
CA GLY A 90 -5.41 4.17 -17.84
C GLY A 90 -5.33 5.43 -16.97
N ALA A 91 -5.26 5.27 -15.66
CA ALA A 91 -5.14 6.35 -14.68
C ALA A 91 -3.72 6.94 -14.61
N ILE A 92 -2.70 6.15 -14.99
CA ILE A 92 -1.31 6.56 -15.20
C ILE A 92 -0.91 6.06 -16.58
N ASP A 93 -0.39 6.95 -17.42
CA ASP A 93 0.08 6.55 -18.75
C ASP A 93 1.42 5.79 -18.68
N ARG A 94 1.64 4.83 -19.59
CA ARG A 94 2.86 4.01 -19.63
C ARG A 94 4.12 4.82 -19.97
N GLY A 95 3.97 6.00 -20.57
CA GLY A 95 5.06 6.94 -20.85
C GLY A 95 5.41 7.86 -19.68
N GLU A 96 4.62 7.87 -18.60
CA GLU A 96 4.91 8.66 -17.41
C GLU A 96 6.07 8.08 -16.59
N SER A 97 6.80 8.96 -15.90
CA SER A 97 7.81 8.53 -14.93
C SER A 97 7.16 8.34 -13.55
N ALA A 98 7.30 7.14 -12.98
CA ALA A 98 6.82 6.84 -11.64
C ALA A 98 7.99 6.49 -10.70
N GLY A 99 7.96 7.05 -9.49
CA GLY A 99 8.81 6.61 -8.38
C GLY A 99 8.01 5.68 -7.45
N LEU A 100 8.64 4.61 -6.98
CA LEU A 100 8.04 3.65 -6.06
C LEU A 100 9.00 3.26 -4.95
N PHE A 101 8.46 2.88 -3.79
CA PHE A 101 9.23 2.43 -2.64
C PHE A 101 8.91 0.97 -2.33
N PHE A 102 9.95 0.15 -2.21
CA PHE A 102 9.85 -1.17 -1.60
C PHE A 102 10.11 -1.04 -0.10
N THR A 103 9.03 -1.06 0.69
CA THR A 103 9.06 -0.69 2.12
C THR A 103 9.21 -1.87 3.07
N GLY A 104 9.14 -3.11 2.56
CA GLY A 104 9.14 -4.32 3.37
C GLY A 104 10.05 -5.40 2.80
N PHE A 105 10.70 -6.14 3.69
CA PHE A 105 11.72 -7.13 3.36
C PHE A 105 11.26 -8.54 3.77
N ASP A 106 11.43 -9.51 2.87
CA ASP A 106 11.13 -10.92 3.11
C ASP A 106 12.30 -11.60 3.83
N ARG A 107 12.20 -11.68 5.16
CA ARG A 107 13.24 -12.27 6.00
C ARG A 107 13.44 -13.76 5.79
N SER A 108 12.46 -14.46 5.20
CA SER A 108 12.66 -15.87 4.85
C SER A 108 13.66 -16.07 3.70
N LYS A 109 13.99 -14.99 3.00
CA LYS A 109 14.92 -14.94 1.87
C LYS A 109 16.23 -14.22 2.21
N ALA A 110 16.43 -13.84 3.46
CA ALA A 110 17.74 -13.44 3.94
C ALA A 110 18.58 -14.69 4.17
N GLU A 111 19.70 -14.79 3.46
CA GLU A 111 20.80 -15.69 3.82
C GLU A 111 21.47 -15.25 5.12
#